data_AF-A0A971XD13-F1
#
_entry.id   AF-A0A971XD13-F1
#
_cell.length_a   1.000
_cell.length_b   1.000
_cell.length_c   1.000
_cell.angle_alpha   90.00
_cell.angle_beta   90.00
_cell.angle_gamma   90.00
#
_symmetry.space_group_name_H-M   'P 1'
#
loop_
_entity.id
_entity.type
_entity.pdbx_description
1 polymer ?
#
loop_
_entity_poly.entity_id
_entity_poly.type
_entity_poly.pdbx_seq_one_letter_code
_entity_poly.pdbx_strand_id
1 'polypeptide(L)'
;MTYLVMENHLSYSIVLDERGQFLKVANMGYEIGETVDKVFPMELVEEKKSKSRRPWIALGTIAACLLLIFTTMFRMPAPVTYASIYMIINPEVKIDVDEDGIVVALEPLNDDASTLIENYKGKKKSMN
;
A
#
# COMPACT_ATOMS: atom_id res chain seq x y z
N MET A 1 -11.86 55.32 -5.28
CA MET A 1 -12.06 53.88 -5.54
C MET A 1 -13.10 53.44 -4.56
N THR A 2 -14.23 53.00 -5.06
CA THR A 2 -15.37 52.50 -4.28
C THR A 2 -15.31 50.98 -4.20
N TYR A 3 -15.80 50.43 -3.10
CA TYR A 3 -15.86 49.00 -2.85
C TYR A 3 -17.26 48.62 -2.42
N LEU A 4 -17.83 47.57 -3.02
CA LEU A 4 -19.13 47.01 -2.64
C LEU A 4 -18.93 45.88 -1.64
N VAL A 5 -19.56 45.96 -0.48
CA VAL A 5 -19.52 44.90 0.55
C VAL A 5 -20.39 43.74 0.11
N MET A 6 -19.77 42.59 -0.15
CA MET A 6 -20.45 41.40 -0.66
C MET A 6 -20.84 40.44 0.46
N GLU A 7 -19.94 40.23 1.42
CA GLU A 7 -20.14 39.35 2.57
C GLU A 7 -19.52 39.96 3.83
N ASN A 8 -20.15 39.70 4.98
CA ASN A 8 -19.65 40.19 6.27
C ASN A 8 -19.55 39.06 7.30
N HIS A 9 -18.37 38.90 7.89
CA HIS A 9 -18.09 37.94 8.96
C HIS A 9 -17.55 38.66 10.20
N LEU A 10 -17.51 37.97 11.35
CA LEU A 10 -17.13 38.60 12.62
C LEU A 10 -15.75 39.30 12.59
N SER A 11 -14.76 38.73 11.91
CA SER A 11 -13.40 39.27 11.88
C SER A 11 -13.00 39.93 10.55
N TYR A 12 -13.74 39.68 9.47
CA TYR A 12 -13.39 40.19 8.13
C TYR A 12 -14.64 40.35 7.27
N SER A 13 -14.53 41.19 6.25
CA SER A 13 -15.56 41.33 5.21
C SER A 13 -14.93 41.05 3.84
N ILE A 14 -15.76 40.65 2.89
CA ILE A 14 -15.35 40.49 1.49
C ILE A 14 -15.96 41.63 0.71
N VAL A 15 -15.11 42.38 0.01
CA VAL A 15 -15.53 43.52 -0.81
C VAL A 15 -15.14 43.31 -2.27
N LEU A 16 -15.95 43.87 -3.17
CA LEU A 16 -15.71 43.88 -4.62
C LEU A 16 -15.26 45.28 -5.04
N ASP A 17 -14.11 45.39 -5.70
CA ASP A 17 -13.64 46.66 -6.25
C ASP A 17 -14.23 46.97 -7.65
N GLU A 18 -14.01 48.19 -8.14
CA GLU A 18 -14.44 48.65 -9.48
C GLU A 18 -13.83 47.85 -10.65
N ARG A 19 -12.77 47.08 -10.41
CA ARG A 19 -12.10 46.21 -11.39
C ARG A 19 -12.63 44.77 -11.35
N GLY A 20 -13.59 44.48 -10.47
CA GLY A 20 -14.14 43.14 -10.28
C GLY A 20 -13.28 42.21 -9.43
N GLN A 21 -12.32 42.73 -8.66
CA GLN A 21 -11.48 41.94 -7.75
C GLN A 21 -12.13 41.82 -6.38
N PHE A 22 -12.14 40.61 -5.84
CA PHE A 22 -12.58 40.35 -4.47
C PHE A 22 -11.40 40.52 -3.50
N LEU A 23 -11.61 41.32 -2.46
CA LEU A 23 -10.61 41.61 -1.44
C LEU A 23 -11.15 41.22 -0.06
N LYS A 24 -10.32 40.52 0.71
CA LYS A 24 -10.59 40.25 2.13
C LYS A 24 -10.09 41.44 2.95
N VAL A 25 -10.98 42.09 3.69
CA VAL A 25 -10.68 43.32 4.44
C VAL A 25 -11.06 43.18 5.91
N ALA A 26 -10.48 44.00 6.78
CA ALA A 26 -10.89 44.08 8.18
C ALA A 26 -12.36 44.48 8.29
N ASN A 27 -13.14 43.74 9.09
CA ASN A 27 -14.52 44.12 9.37
C ASN A 27 -14.51 45.33 10.30
N MET A 28 -14.97 46.48 9.80
CA MET A 28 -15.12 47.72 10.57
C MET A 28 -16.59 48.03 10.90
N GLY A 29 -17.45 47.01 10.88
CA GLY A 29 -18.89 47.13 11.08
C GLY A 29 -19.69 47.40 9.79
N TYR A 30 -19.18 46.96 8.64
CA TYR A 30 -19.84 47.19 7.35
C TYR A 30 -21.14 46.39 7.21
N GLU A 31 -22.08 46.88 6.39
CA GLU A 31 -23.30 46.16 6.02
C GLU A 31 -23.21 45.56 4.62
N ILE A 32 -23.87 44.42 4.39
CA ILE A 32 -23.90 43.78 3.07
C ILE A 32 -24.67 44.69 2.10
N GLY A 33 -24.07 44.96 0.93
CA GLY A 33 -24.59 45.89 -0.08
C GLY A 33 -24.15 47.35 0.12
N GLU A 34 -23.45 47.67 1.20
CA GLU A 34 -22.88 48.99 1.43
C GLU A 34 -21.75 49.29 0.42
N THR A 35 -21.68 50.52 -0.07
CA THR A 35 -20.57 50.99 -0.90
C THR A 35 -19.66 51.89 -0.05
N VAL A 36 -18.40 51.50 0.10
CA VAL A 36 -17.42 52.17 0.97
C VAL A 36 -16.20 52.66 0.19
N ASP A 37 -15.64 53.81 0.57
CA ASP A 37 -14.48 54.41 -0.12
C ASP A 37 -13.13 53.94 0.42
N LYS A 38 -13.12 53.43 1.64
CA LYS A 38 -11.89 53.07 2.35
C LYS A 38 -12.04 51.72 3.03
N VAL A 39 -11.19 50.79 2.62
CA VAL A 39 -11.10 49.46 3.22
C VAL A 39 -9.67 49.19 3.65
N PHE A 40 -9.49 48.27 4.60
CA PHE A 40 -8.17 47.85 5.08
C PHE A 40 -7.95 46.39 4.66
N PRO A 41 -7.25 46.15 3.54
CA PRO A 41 -6.97 44.80 3.06
C PRO A 41 -6.22 44.00 4.12
N MET A 42 -6.72 42.80 4.40
CA MET A 42 -5.95 41.83 5.16
C MET A 42 -4.94 41.19 4.22
N GLU A 43 -3.66 41.28 4.57
CA GLU A 43 -2.65 40.46 3.92
C GLU A 43 -3.04 39.00 4.19
N LEU A 44 -3.34 38.27 3.11
CA LEU A 44 -3.45 36.82 3.18
C LEU A 44 -2.06 36.36 3.61
N VAL A 45 -1.90 36.09 4.90
CA VAL A 45 -0.77 35.32 5.37
C VAL A 45 -0.95 33.99 4.66
N GLU A 46 -0.27 33.83 3.53
CA GLU A 46 -0.06 32.51 2.95
C GLU A 46 0.46 31.70 4.12
N GLU A 47 -0.34 30.73 4.57
CA GLU A 47 0.12 29.78 5.55
C GLU A 47 1.40 29.23 4.95
N LYS A 48 2.55 29.70 5.45
CA LYS A 48 3.83 29.06 5.21
C LYS A 48 3.60 27.70 5.83
N LYS A 49 3.13 26.76 5.01
CA LYS A 49 3.00 25.35 5.36
C LYS A 49 4.36 25.01 5.87
N SER A 50 4.50 25.02 7.19
CA SER A 50 5.70 24.62 7.87
C SER A 50 5.88 23.21 7.37
N LYS A 51 6.78 23.06 6.41
CA LYS A 51 7.10 21.78 5.81
C LYS A 51 7.88 21.12 6.92
N SER A 52 7.14 20.55 7.86
CA SER A 52 7.63 19.73 8.94
C SER A 52 8.22 18.51 8.26
N ARG A 53 9.45 18.68 7.78
CA ARG A 53 10.30 17.62 7.34
C ARG A 53 10.58 16.85 8.62
N ARG A 54 9.74 15.86 8.92
CA ARG A 54 10.08 14.75 9.79
C ARG A 54 10.67 13.65 8.90
N PRO A 55 11.94 13.76 8.46
CA PRO A 55 12.57 12.75 7.60
C PRO A 55 12.62 11.38 8.28
N TRP A 56 12.48 11.33 9.60
CA TRP A 56 12.41 10.13 10.42
C TRP A 56 11.21 9.23 10.12
N ILE A 57 10.08 9.79 9.67
CA ILE A 57 8.90 8.98 9.30
C ILE A 57 9.15 8.25 7.98
N ALA A 58 9.82 8.89 7.02
CA ALA A 58 10.17 8.27 5.75
C ALA A 58 11.19 7.12 5.93
N LEU A 59 12.17 7.30 6.82
CA LEU A 59 13.22 6.29 7.05
C LEU A 59 12.68 5.01 7.74
N GLY A 60 11.69 5.14 8.63
CA GLY A 60 11.08 3.99 9.30
C GLY A 60 10.32 3.04 8.36
N THR A 61 9.73 3.57 7.29
CA THR A 61 8.95 2.75 6.34
C THR A 61 9.80 1.76 5.55
N ILE A 62 11.01 2.16 5.13
CA ILE A 62 11.92 1.32 4.34
C ILE A 62 12.41 0.12 5.17
N ALA A 63 12.74 0.34 6.44
CA ALA A 63 13.18 -0.72 7.34
C ALA A 63 12.07 -1.76 7.60
N ALA A 64 10.83 -1.32 7.81
CA ALA A 64 9.69 -2.23 7.97
C ALA A 64 9.42 -3.07 6.71
N CYS A 65 9.50 -2.47 5.51
CA CYS A 65 9.34 -3.23 4.26
C CYS A 65 10.42 -4.30 4.07
N LEU A 66 11.67 -4.00 4.39
CA LEU A 66 12.76 -4.98 4.32
C LEU A 66 12.56 -6.15 5.29
N LEU A 67 12.11 -5.87 6.53
CA LEU A 67 11.81 -6.92 7.50
C LEU A 67 10.65 -7.82 7.05
N LEU A 68 9.61 -7.26 6.43
CA LEU A 68 8.51 -8.06 5.90
C LEU A 68 8.98 -8.99 4.77
N ILE A 69 9.71 -8.48 3.79
CA ILE A 69 10.24 -9.30 2.68
C ILE A 69 11.14 -10.41 3.22
N PHE A 70 12.05 -10.08 4.13
CA PHE A 70 12.97 -11.04 4.74
C PHE A 70 12.21 -12.14 5.49
N THR A 71 11.29 -11.77 6.39
CA THR A 71 10.53 -12.77 7.17
C THR A 71 9.64 -13.67 6.31
N THR A 72 9.09 -13.14 5.22
CA THR A 72 8.25 -13.92 4.30
C THR A 72 9.09 -14.90 3.47
N MET A 73 10.27 -14.47 3.00
CA MET A 73 11.18 -15.33 2.23
C MET A 73 11.69 -16.52 3.06
N PHE A 74 11.98 -16.30 4.35
CA PHE A 74 12.44 -17.36 5.26
C PHE A 74 11.32 -18.28 5.77
N ARG A 75 10.05 -17.90 5.60
CA ARG A 75 8.87 -18.68 6.03
C ARG A 75 8.21 -19.49 4.91
N MET A 76 8.93 -19.83 3.84
CA MET A 76 8.41 -20.80 2.87
C MET A 76 8.17 -22.14 3.58
N PRO A 77 6.92 -22.61 3.73
CA PRO A 77 6.67 -23.91 4.34
C PRO A 77 7.29 -25.00 3.46
N ALA A 78 7.98 -25.94 4.09
CA ALA A 78 8.41 -27.15 3.37
C ALA A 78 7.16 -27.91 2.91
N PRO A 79 7.18 -28.55 1.72
CA PRO A 79 6.10 -29.41 1.30
C PRO A 79 5.93 -30.53 2.35
N VAL A 80 4.74 -30.62 2.93
CA VAL A 80 4.41 -31.62 3.94
C VAL A 80 3.85 -32.86 3.24
N THR A 81 4.38 -34.02 3.60
CA THR A 81 3.81 -35.29 3.14
C THR A 81 2.51 -35.54 3.90
N TYR A 82 1.43 -35.76 3.15
CA TYR A 82 0.12 -36.11 3.68
C TYR A 82 -0.13 -37.62 3.64
N ALA A 83 0.24 -38.27 2.52
CA ALA A 83 0.07 -39.71 2.34
C ALA A 83 1.27 -40.34 1.62
N SER A 84 1.47 -41.64 1.83
CA SER A 84 2.51 -42.44 1.18
C SER A 84 1.88 -43.61 0.44
N ILE A 85 2.19 -43.73 -0.85
CA ILE A 85 1.73 -44.82 -1.73
C ILE A 85 2.90 -45.78 -1.95
N TYR A 86 2.68 -47.06 -1.69
CA TYR A 86 3.65 -48.13 -1.92
C TYR A 86 3.26 -48.91 -3.17
N MET A 87 4.09 -48.86 -4.19
CA MET A 87 3.94 -49.66 -5.41
C MET A 87 4.92 -50.83 -5.35
N ILE A 88 4.39 -52.06 -5.29
CA ILE A 88 5.17 -53.30 -5.13
C ILE A 88 4.89 -54.21 -6.34
N ILE A 89 5.26 -53.75 -7.53
CA ILE A 89 5.02 -54.47 -8.80
C ILE A 89 6.35 -54.75 -9.52
N ASN A 90 7.47 -54.65 -8.79
CA ASN A 90 8.85 -54.67 -9.29
C ASN A 90 9.05 -53.84 -10.59
N PRO A 91 9.39 -52.55 -10.47
CA PRO A 91 10.13 -51.94 -9.36
C PRO A 91 9.28 -51.61 -8.12
N GLU A 92 9.95 -51.55 -6.96
CA GLU A 92 9.33 -51.18 -5.68
C GLU A 92 9.60 -49.71 -5.36
N VAL A 93 8.56 -48.88 -5.34
CA VAL A 93 8.68 -47.43 -5.16
C VAL A 93 7.74 -46.95 -4.07
N LYS A 94 8.24 -46.08 -3.18
CA LYS A 94 7.44 -45.29 -2.26
C LYS A 94 7.26 -43.88 -2.80
N ILE A 95 6.01 -43.42 -2.84
CA ILE A 95 5.62 -42.12 -3.38
C ILE A 95 4.95 -41.33 -2.28
N ASP A 96 5.57 -40.24 -1.88
CA ASP A 96 5.02 -39.33 -0.88
C ASP A 96 4.28 -38.20 -1.59
N VAL A 97 3.01 -37.99 -1.24
CA VAL A 97 2.12 -36.98 -1.81
C VAL A 97 1.62 -36.00 -0.74
N ASP A 98 1.33 -34.76 -1.14
CA ASP A 98 0.68 -33.77 -0.30
C ASP A 98 -0.86 -33.93 -0.31
N GLU A 99 -1.56 -33.02 0.39
CA GLU A 99 -3.03 -32.99 0.47
C GLU A 99 -3.72 -32.85 -0.89
N ASP A 100 -3.06 -32.22 -1.86
CA ASP A 100 -3.57 -32.01 -3.22
C ASP A 100 -3.21 -33.17 -4.18
N GLY A 101 -2.57 -34.23 -3.67
CA GLY A 101 -2.12 -35.36 -4.47
C GLY A 101 -0.90 -35.04 -5.35
N ILE A 102 -0.11 -34.02 -4.99
CA ILE A 102 1.13 -33.66 -5.67
C ILE A 102 2.30 -34.45 -5.07
N VAL A 103 3.14 -35.01 -5.93
CA VAL A 103 4.32 -35.78 -5.52
C VAL A 103 5.38 -34.88 -4.86
N VAL A 104 5.61 -35.11 -3.57
CA VAL A 104 6.63 -34.44 -2.73
C VAL A 104 7.96 -35.18 -2.80
N ALA A 105 7.95 -36.51 -2.71
CA ALA A 105 9.15 -37.35 -2.78
C ALA A 105 8.90 -38.69 -3.49
N LEU A 106 9.98 -39.25 -4.03
CA LEU A 106 10.05 -40.59 -4.61
C LEU A 106 11.24 -41.29 -4.00
N GLU A 107 10.99 -42.39 -3.30
CA GLU A 107 12.01 -43.21 -2.66
C GLU A 107 12.06 -44.59 -3.35
N PRO A 108 13.21 -44.99 -3.91
CA PRO A 108 13.40 -46.35 -4.41
C PRO A 108 13.50 -47.32 -3.24
N LEU A 109 12.80 -48.45 -3.31
CA LEU A 109 12.87 -49.52 -2.31
C LEU A 109 13.71 -50.71 -2.79
N ASN A 110 14.02 -50.80 -4.08
CA ASN A 110 14.88 -51.83 -4.66
C ASN A 110 15.80 -51.28 -5.78
N ASP A 111 16.70 -52.12 -6.30
CA ASP A 111 17.68 -51.75 -7.33
C ASP A 111 17.01 -51.38 -8.66
N ASP A 112 15.96 -52.11 -9.04
CA ASP A 112 15.15 -51.82 -10.22
C ASP A 112 14.48 -50.44 -10.12
N ALA A 113 14.00 -50.05 -8.93
CA ALA A 113 13.41 -48.75 -8.66
C ALA A 113 14.43 -47.62 -8.71
N SER A 114 15.65 -47.86 -8.23
CA SER A 114 16.74 -46.88 -8.32
C SER A 114 17.04 -46.56 -9.78
N THR A 115 17.11 -47.58 -10.62
CA THR A 115 17.30 -47.46 -12.08
C THR A 115 16.12 -46.73 -12.74
N LEU A 116 14.88 -47.01 -12.31
CA LEU A 116 13.68 -46.34 -12.83
C LEU A 116 13.65 -44.85 -12.49
N ILE A 117 14.01 -44.47 -11.26
CA ILE A 117 13.87 -43.09 -10.75
C ILE A 117 15.02 -42.18 -11.21
N GLU A 118 16.20 -42.71 -11.51
CA GLU A 118 17.40 -41.93 -11.85
C GLU A 118 17.15 -40.87 -12.95
N ASN A 119 16.34 -41.23 -13.95
CA ASN A 119 16.00 -40.35 -15.07
C ASN A 119 14.55 -39.82 -15.03
N TYR A 120 13.81 -40.06 -13.96
CA TYR A 120 12.41 -39.67 -13.84
C TYR A 120 12.20 -38.42 -12.99
N LYS A 121 11.72 -37.34 -13.63
CA LYS A 121 11.30 -36.11 -12.92
C LYS A 121 9.86 -36.24 -12.41
N GLY A 122 9.70 -36.91 -11.27
CA GLY A 122 8.39 -37.13 -10.65
C GLY A 122 7.94 -36.06 -9.66
N LYS A 123 8.86 -35.31 -9.06
CA LYS A 123 8.51 -34.25 -8.09
C LYS A 123 7.62 -33.18 -8.71
N LYS A 124 6.61 -32.73 -7.97
CA LYS A 124 5.59 -31.74 -8.37
C LYS A 124 4.62 -32.19 -9.47
N LYS A 125 4.55 -33.49 -9.79
CA LYS A 125 3.48 -34.02 -10.64
C LYS A 125 2.22 -34.28 -9.83
N SER A 126 1.06 -34.00 -10.42
CA SER A 126 -0.24 -34.38 -9.87
C SER A 126 -0.56 -35.84 -10.17
N MET A 127 -1.22 -36.52 -9.23
CA MET A 127 -1.72 -37.89 -9.38
C MET A 127 -3.23 -37.99 -9.65
N ASN A 128 -3.90 -36.86 -9.92
CA ASN A 128 -5.31 -36.82 -10.35
C ASN A 128 -5.49 -37.15 -11.83
#